data_AF-A0A210Q5S7-F1
#
_entry.id   AF-A0A210Q5S7-F1
#
_cell.length_a   1.000
_cell.length_b   1.000
_cell.length_c   1.000
_cell.angle_alpha   90.00
_cell.angle_beta   90.00
_cell.angle_gamma   90.00
#
_symmetry.space_group_name_H-M   'P 1'
#
loop_
_entity.id
_entity.type
_entity.pdbx_description
1 polymer ?
#
loop_
_entity_poly.entity_id
_entity_poly.type
_entity_poly.pdbx_seq_one_letter_code
_entity_poly.pdbx_strand_id
1 'polypeptide(L)'
;MVMMLSVSRYNVLQLTDGVETMGHVRWQLLLCNLSVCILLFLCVFKGIKLSGKIMYVAATVPYIFLTILLVRGLTLEGAWLGLKFYFVPRWEELLRPSVWFDAASQVIFSLGFGTADHIILASHNKFHHNIYRDAMVVPVVDAFTSLFSGCVIFVTLGYMATTFNLDIHKVVADGPGIAFMVFPEALSTLPWPQVWSTLFFLTLLVVGLDTRIVMIQVLTGSLGDINPHLFRSKVAWTSAAICLVTFVLGIPFCCQGGMYVLQLVDWYIASVALLLIVFLESSVLAWIYVVYASLSELYQFPGVTFPLLNL
;
A
#
# COMPACT_ATOMS: atom_id res chain seq x y z
N MET A 1 -24.48 5.65 12.06
CA MET A 1 -23.70 6.59 11.21
C MET A 1 -23.21 7.83 11.95
N VAL A 2 -24.07 8.60 12.64
CA VAL A 2 -23.66 9.79 13.43
C VAL A 2 -22.74 9.45 14.61
N MET A 3 -22.97 8.30 15.28
CA MET A 3 -22.08 7.81 16.35
C MET A 3 -20.78 7.18 15.81
N MET A 4 -20.81 6.59 14.61
CA MET A 4 -19.65 5.97 13.92
C MET A 4 -18.61 7.00 13.49
N LEU A 5 -19.08 8.17 13.04
CA LEU A 5 -18.21 9.33 12.75
C LEU A 5 -17.60 9.92 14.03
N SER A 6 -18.11 9.60 15.23
CA SER A 6 -17.71 10.31 16.43
C SER A 6 -16.38 9.80 17.02
N VAL A 7 -16.15 8.49 17.09
CA VAL A 7 -14.98 7.96 17.81
C VAL A 7 -13.66 8.23 17.08
N SER A 8 -13.58 7.97 15.78
CA SER A 8 -12.36 8.26 15.00
C SER A 8 -12.14 9.78 14.84
N ARG A 9 -13.20 10.54 14.56
CA ARG A 9 -13.16 11.99 14.33
C ARG A 9 -12.89 12.79 15.61
N TYR A 10 -13.42 12.39 16.76
CA TYR A 10 -13.32 13.13 18.03
C TYR A 10 -12.36 12.52 19.07
N ASN A 11 -12.00 11.23 19.01
CA ASN A 11 -11.04 10.67 19.98
C ASN A 11 -9.62 10.51 19.38
N VAL A 12 -9.52 9.98 18.17
CA VAL A 12 -8.22 9.71 17.53
C VAL A 12 -7.67 10.97 16.86
N LEU A 13 -8.38 11.47 15.84
CA LEU A 13 -7.90 12.59 15.03
C LEU A 13 -8.16 13.96 15.67
N GLN A 14 -9.31 14.14 16.34
CA GLN A 14 -9.80 15.45 16.82
C GLN A 14 -9.75 16.51 15.73
N LEU A 15 -10.39 16.20 14.61
CA LEU A 15 -10.32 16.98 13.37
C LEU A 15 -10.70 18.45 13.56
N THR A 16 -9.92 19.31 12.93
CA THR A 16 -10.20 20.74 12.81
C THR A 16 -11.23 21.02 11.71
N ASP A 17 -11.79 22.23 11.72
CA ASP A 17 -12.86 22.63 10.81
C ASP A 17 -12.41 22.73 9.34
N GLY A 18 -11.11 22.84 9.07
CA GLY A 18 -10.58 22.85 7.70
C GLY A 18 -9.06 22.87 7.60
N VAL A 19 -8.57 22.92 6.36
CA VAL A 19 -7.11 22.87 6.05
C VAL A 19 -6.36 24.10 6.58
N GLU A 20 -7.03 25.25 6.62
CA GLU A 20 -6.42 26.49 7.11
C GLU A 20 -6.14 26.46 8.62
N THR A 21 -6.83 25.59 9.35
CA THR A 21 -6.66 25.40 10.79
C THR A 21 -6.02 24.05 11.06
N MET A 22 -4.69 23.94 10.97
CA MET A 22 -3.98 22.67 11.25
C MET A 22 -4.14 22.15 12.68
N GLY A 23 -4.48 23.04 13.63
CA GLY A 23 -4.60 22.70 15.05
C GLY A 23 -3.25 22.36 15.68
N HIS A 24 -3.27 21.58 16.77
CA HIS A 24 -2.07 21.15 17.48
C HIS A 24 -1.65 19.71 17.11
N VAL A 25 -0.40 19.36 17.40
CA VAL A 25 0.12 17.99 17.21
C VAL A 25 -0.52 17.06 18.24
N ARG A 26 -1.11 15.95 17.77
CA ARG A 26 -1.65 14.90 18.63
C ARG A 26 -0.50 14.05 19.16
N TRP A 27 -0.17 14.18 20.45
CA TRP A 27 0.99 13.48 21.02
C TRP A 27 0.85 11.96 20.91
N GLN A 28 -0.36 11.41 20.95
CA GLN A 28 -0.59 9.97 20.78
C GLN A 28 -0.18 9.51 19.38
N LEU A 29 -0.56 10.27 18.33
CA LEU A 29 -0.17 9.98 16.95
C LEU A 29 1.31 10.19 16.74
N LEU A 30 1.90 11.22 17.35
CA LEU A 30 3.33 11.46 17.31
C LEU A 30 4.13 10.29 17.92
N LEU A 31 3.68 9.75 19.06
CA LEU A 31 4.28 8.56 19.66
C LEU A 31 4.11 7.33 18.77
N CYS A 32 2.94 7.14 18.15
CA CYS A 32 2.73 6.04 17.20
C CYS A 32 3.69 6.16 16.00
N ASN A 33 3.84 7.37 15.43
CA ASN A 33 4.79 7.65 14.37
C ASN A 33 6.24 7.38 14.81
N LEU A 34 6.60 7.76 16.04
CA LEU A 34 7.92 7.47 16.61
C LEU A 34 8.12 5.95 16.79
N SER A 35 7.14 5.22 17.29
CA SER A 35 7.19 3.76 17.44
C SER A 35 7.36 3.07 16.09
N VAL A 36 6.61 3.49 15.07
CA VAL A 36 6.76 2.97 13.70
C VAL A 36 8.16 3.30 13.14
N CYS A 37 8.66 4.52 13.34
CA CYS A 37 10.01 4.90 12.93
C CYS A 37 11.09 4.01 13.57
N ILE A 38 10.99 3.74 14.88
CA ILE A 38 11.91 2.84 15.59
C ILE A 38 11.81 1.41 15.03
N LEU A 39 10.59 0.89 14.85
CA LEU A 39 10.37 -0.44 14.28
C LEU A 39 10.95 -0.56 12.87
N LEU A 40 10.73 0.44 12.01
CA LEU A 40 11.28 0.48 10.66
C LEU A 40 12.81 0.44 10.69
N PHE A 41 13.44 1.28 11.52
CA PHE A 41 14.89 1.27 11.69
C PHE A 41 15.39 -0.12 12.10
N LEU A 42 14.75 -0.77 13.08
CA LEU A 42 15.10 -2.13 13.51
C LEU A 42 14.93 -3.18 12.39
N CYS A 43 14.04 -2.96 11.43
CA CYS A 43 13.87 -3.85 10.30
C CYS A 43 14.95 -3.67 9.21
N VAL A 44 15.53 -2.47 9.09
CA VAL A 44 16.42 -2.12 7.97
C VAL A 44 17.88 -1.89 8.35
N PHE A 45 18.24 -1.71 9.62
CA PHE A 45 19.59 -1.27 10.03
C PHE A 45 20.73 -2.21 9.58
N LYS A 46 20.45 -3.49 9.31
CA LYS A 46 21.41 -4.46 8.74
C LYS A 46 21.31 -4.62 7.22
N GLY A 47 20.62 -3.69 6.55
CA GLY A 47 20.39 -3.68 5.11
C GLY A 47 19.45 -4.78 4.61
N ILE A 48 19.51 -5.03 3.30
CA ILE A 48 18.54 -5.86 2.57
C ILE A 48 18.47 -7.32 3.03
N LYS A 49 19.57 -7.86 3.59
CA LYS A 49 19.61 -9.26 4.07
C LYS A 49 18.72 -9.48 5.29
N LEU A 50 18.63 -8.52 6.20
CA LEU A 50 17.78 -8.61 7.39
C LEU A 50 16.33 -8.38 7.00
N SER A 51 16.07 -7.31 6.26
CA SER A 51 14.72 -6.94 5.82
C SER A 51 14.12 -8.04 4.93
N GLY A 52 14.90 -8.66 4.05
CA GLY A 52 14.47 -9.84 3.30
C GLY A 52 14.05 -11.02 4.19
N LYS A 53 14.69 -11.24 5.35
CA LYS A 53 14.24 -12.25 6.33
C LYS A 53 12.93 -11.86 7.00
N ILE A 54 12.75 -10.58 7.31
CA ILE A 54 11.54 -10.05 7.94
C ILE A 54 10.37 -10.12 6.96
N MET A 55 10.59 -9.85 5.67
CA MET A 55 9.59 -9.91 4.61
C MET A 55 8.98 -11.32 4.46
N TYR A 56 9.70 -12.41 4.74
CA TYR A 56 9.07 -13.74 4.77
C TYR A 56 7.90 -13.83 5.75
N VAL A 57 8.01 -13.17 6.90
CA VAL A 57 6.92 -13.11 7.88
C VAL A 57 5.93 -12.02 7.50
N ALA A 58 6.41 -10.81 7.20
CA ALA A 58 5.56 -9.65 6.93
C ALA A 58 4.67 -9.84 5.68
N ALA A 59 5.15 -10.53 4.64
CA ALA A 59 4.37 -10.78 3.44
C ALA A 59 3.36 -11.94 3.63
N THR A 60 3.63 -12.92 4.50
CA THR A 60 2.79 -14.12 4.65
C THR A 60 1.71 -13.99 5.72
N VAL A 61 2.02 -13.33 6.85
CA VAL A 61 1.11 -13.16 7.98
C VAL A 61 -0.22 -12.48 7.57
N PRO A 62 -0.22 -11.43 6.74
CA PRO A 62 -1.46 -10.84 6.23
C PRO A 62 -2.38 -11.85 5.55
N TYR A 63 -1.88 -12.80 4.75
CA TYR A 63 -2.73 -13.81 4.12
C TYR A 63 -3.37 -14.74 5.14
N ILE A 64 -2.65 -15.13 6.19
CA ILE A 64 -3.20 -15.96 7.27
C ILE A 64 -4.35 -15.21 7.95
N PHE A 65 -4.12 -13.94 8.31
CA PHE A 65 -5.12 -13.12 9.00
C PHE A 65 -6.32 -12.78 8.11
N LEU A 66 -6.10 -12.42 6.86
CA LEU A 66 -7.17 -12.19 5.88
C LEU A 66 -7.98 -13.46 5.64
N THR A 67 -7.35 -14.64 5.62
CA THR A 67 -8.07 -15.93 5.51
C THR A 67 -8.96 -16.18 6.73
N ILE A 68 -8.44 -15.94 7.95
CA ILE A 68 -9.23 -16.06 9.18
C ILE A 68 -10.44 -15.10 9.16
N LEU A 69 -10.22 -13.85 8.74
CA LEU A 69 -11.27 -12.85 8.61
C LEU A 69 -12.28 -13.22 7.51
N LEU A 70 -11.85 -13.79 6.39
CA LEU A 70 -12.72 -14.25 5.33
C LEU A 70 -13.63 -15.38 5.81
N VAL A 71 -13.05 -16.42 6.41
CA VAL A 71 -13.81 -17.56 6.93
C VAL A 71 -14.81 -17.07 7.96
N ARG A 72 -14.41 -16.17 8.87
CA ARG A 72 -15.34 -15.58 9.83
C ARG A 72 -16.44 -14.78 9.12
N GLY A 73 -16.09 -13.90 8.21
CA GLY A 73 -17.04 -13.07 7.46
C GLY A 73 -18.07 -13.91 6.70
N LEU A 74 -17.66 -15.03 6.09
CA LEU A 74 -18.55 -15.96 5.39
C LEU A 74 -19.54 -16.68 6.32
N THR A 75 -19.21 -16.84 7.61
CA THR A 75 -20.14 -17.43 8.60
C THR A 75 -21.18 -16.44 9.13
N LEU A 76 -21.07 -15.15 8.79
CA LEU A 76 -21.99 -14.12 9.26
C LEU A 76 -23.18 -13.96 8.31
N GLU A 77 -24.33 -13.62 8.89
CA GLU A 77 -25.53 -13.27 8.10
C GLU A 77 -25.25 -12.05 7.23
N GLY A 78 -25.70 -12.06 5.97
CA GLY A 78 -25.46 -10.96 5.05
C GLY A 78 -24.15 -11.04 4.25
N ALA A 79 -23.29 -12.03 4.48
CA ALA A 79 -22.05 -12.20 3.71
C ALA A 79 -22.30 -12.26 2.19
N TRP A 80 -23.35 -12.98 1.79
CA TRP A 80 -23.75 -13.09 0.38
C TRP A 80 -24.19 -11.76 -0.24
N LEU A 81 -24.84 -10.88 0.54
CA LEU A 81 -25.20 -9.55 0.08
C LEU A 81 -23.95 -8.76 -0.34
N GLY A 82 -22.90 -8.85 0.49
CA GLY A 82 -21.59 -8.27 0.22
C GLY A 82 -20.92 -8.84 -1.03
N LEU A 83 -20.82 -10.15 -1.14
CA LEU A 83 -20.20 -10.80 -2.31
C LEU A 83 -20.97 -10.54 -3.60
N LYS A 84 -22.31 -10.56 -3.54
CA LYS A 84 -23.15 -10.20 -4.68
C LYS A 84 -22.89 -8.76 -5.13
N PHE A 85 -22.79 -7.84 -4.19
CA PHE A 85 -22.45 -6.45 -4.49
C PHE A 85 -21.07 -6.32 -5.15
N TYR A 86 -20.08 -7.10 -4.69
CA TYR A 86 -18.72 -7.03 -5.21
C TYR A 86 -18.59 -7.64 -6.61
N PHE A 87 -19.22 -8.79 -6.87
CA PHE A 87 -19.02 -9.54 -8.11
C PHE A 87 -20.06 -9.32 -9.19
N VAL A 88 -21.26 -8.80 -8.88
CA VAL A 88 -22.27 -8.56 -9.91
C VAL A 88 -21.84 -7.36 -10.77
N PRO A 89 -21.51 -7.58 -12.06
CA PRO A 89 -21.00 -6.53 -12.91
C PRO A 89 -22.12 -5.59 -13.35
N ARG A 90 -21.81 -4.29 -13.41
CA ARG A 90 -22.65 -3.27 -14.04
C ARG A 90 -22.04 -2.89 -15.38
N TRP A 91 -22.43 -3.58 -16.44
CA TRP A 91 -21.82 -3.44 -17.77
C TRP A 91 -21.92 -2.02 -18.34
N GLU A 92 -22.97 -1.28 -17.99
CA GLU A 92 -23.16 0.12 -18.39
C GLU A 92 -22.04 1.03 -17.89
N GLU A 93 -21.41 0.71 -16.75
CA GLU A 93 -20.30 1.49 -16.20
C GLU A 93 -19.04 1.40 -17.09
N LEU A 94 -18.85 0.31 -17.84
CA LEU A 94 -17.70 0.17 -18.75
C LEU A 94 -17.73 1.15 -19.92
N LEU A 95 -18.90 1.75 -20.21
CA LEU A 95 -19.03 2.81 -21.22
C LEU A 95 -18.47 4.15 -20.74
N ARG A 96 -18.23 4.31 -19.43
CA ARG A 96 -17.70 5.53 -18.85
C ARG A 96 -16.16 5.51 -18.92
N PRO A 97 -15.52 6.49 -19.60
CA PRO A 97 -14.06 6.55 -19.68
C PRO A 97 -13.38 6.67 -18.31
N SER A 98 -14.05 7.26 -17.32
CA SER A 98 -13.54 7.36 -15.95
C SER A 98 -13.22 6.00 -15.33
N VAL A 99 -14.04 4.97 -15.60
CA VAL A 99 -13.81 3.62 -15.05
C VAL A 99 -12.51 3.01 -15.55
N TRP A 100 -12.14 3.29 -16.80
CA TRP A 100 -10.88 2.84 -17.38
C TRP A 100 -9.68 3.62 -16.84
N PHE A 101 -9.85 4.92 -16.62
CA PHE A 101 -8.83 5.74 -15.96
C PHE A 101 -8.57 5.23 -14.53
N ASP A 102 -9.64 5.01 -13.75
CA ASP A 102 -9.55 4.50 -12.39
C ASP A 102 -8.90 3.10 -12.36
N ALA A 103 -9.25 2.22 -13.30
CA ALA A 103 -8.64 0.89 -13.41
C ALA A 103 -7.14 0.96 -13.75
N ALA A 104 -6.75 1.81 -14.70
CA ALA A 104 -5.34 1.99 -15.06
C ALA A 104 -4.53 2.58 -13.91
N SER A 105 -5.05 3.63 -13.26
CA SER A 105 -4.46 4.21 -12.05
C SER A 105 -4.31 3.16 -10.95
N GLN A 106 -5.35 2.38 -10.66
CA GLN A 106 -5.31 1.32 -9.65
C GLN A 106 -4.17 0.33 -9.90
N VAL A 107 -3.98 -0.15 -11.13
CA VAL A 107 -2.90 -1.10 -11.45
C VAL A 107 -1.53 -0.46 -11.28
N ILE A 108 -1.35 0.79 -11.74
CA ILE A 108 -0.07 1.51 -11.60
C ILE A 108 0.28 1.73 -10.13
N PHE A 109 -0.69 2.13 -9.31
CA PHE A 109 -0.48 2.36 -7.88
C PHE A 109 -0.28 1.08 -7.09
N SER A 110 -1.08 0.04 -7.37
CA SER A 110 -0.98 -1.26 -6.68
C SER A 110 0.39 -1.90 -6.89
N LEU A 111 0.88 -1.85 -8.13
CA LEU A 111 2.19 -2.40 -8.48
C LEU A 111 3.35 -1.43 -8.21
N GLY A 112 3.10 -0.19 -7.80
CA GLY A 112 4.16 0.80 -7.61
C GLY A 112 5.03 1.01 -8.85
N PHE A 113 4.44 1.05 -10.04
CA PHE A 113 5.21 1.37 -11.24
C PHE A 113 5.72 2.81 -11.19
N GLY A 114 6.92 3.05 -11.72
CA GLY A 114 7.58 4.35 -11.68
C GLY A 114 8.16 4.72 -10.30
N THR A 115 8.09 3.81 -9.33
CA THR A 115 8.91 3.89 -8.12
C THR A 115 10.19 3.09 -8.32
N ALA A 116 11.29 3.54 -7.69
CA ALA A 116 12.56 2.84 -7.75
C ALA A 116 12.59 1.56 -6.88
N ASP A 117 11.45 1.14 -6.31
CA ASP A 117 11.32 -0.03 -5.43
C ASP A 117 11.78 -1.30 -6.14
N HIS A 118 11.20 -1.58 -7.31
CA HIS A 118 11.54 -2.76 -8.11
C HIS A 118 12.97 -2.73 -8.62
N ILE A 119 13.48 -1.56 -9.02
CA ILE A 119 14.84 -1.38 -9.53
C ILE A 119 15.87 -1.73 -8.44
N ILE A 120 15.66 -1.21 -7.22
CA ILE A 120 16.57 -1.46 -6.09
C ILE A 120 16.47 -2.90 -5.59
N LEU A 121 15.29 -3.50 -5.59
CA LEU A 121 15.16 -4.93 -5.25
C LEU A 121 15.85 -5.82 -6.29
N ALA A 122 15.68 -5.50 -7.58
CA ALA A 122 16.32 -6.23 -8.67
C ALA A 122 17.85 -6.08 -8.69
N SER A 123 18.40 -4.93 -8.32
CA SER A 123 19.85 -4.68 -8.29
C SER A 123 20.61 -5.56 -7.29
N HIS A 124 19.90 -6.13 -6.32
CA HIS A 124 20.45 -7.07 -5.33
C HIS A 124 20.29 -8.54 -5.74
N ASN A 125 19.71 -8.82 -6.91
CA ASN A 125 19.51 -10.16 -7.41
C ASN A 125 20.77 -10.70 -8.11
N LYS A 126 20.82 -12.01 -8.34
CA LYS A 126 21.89 -12.62 -9.15
C LYS A 126 21.72 -12.21 -10.61
N PHE A 127 22.83 -11.95 -11.30
CA PHE A 127 22.84 -11.49 -12.69
C PHE A 127 22.07 -12.42 -13.66
N HIS A 128 22.17 -13.74 -13.48
CA HIS A 128 21.47 -14.73 -14.31
C HIS A 128 20.16 -15.25 -13.67
N HIS A 129 19.57 -14.52 -12.73
CA HIS A 129 18.26 -14.88 -12.19
C HIS A 129 17.18 -14.66 -13.26
N ASN A 130 16.17 -15.54 -13.31
CA ASN A 130 15.07 -15.43 -14.27
C ASN A 130 14.09 -14.33 -13.84
N ILE A 131 14.42 -13.09 -14.18
CA ILE A 131 13.61 -11.90 -13.86
C ILE A 131 12.28 -11.88 -14.63
N TYR A 132 12.22 -12.52 -15.80
CA TYR A 132 10.98 -12.60 -16.60
C TYR A 132 9.88 -13.35 -15.85
N ARG A 133 10.22 -14.47 -15.20
CA ARG A 133 9.27 -15.21 -14.36
C ARG A 133 8.72 -14.33 -13.24
N ASP A 134 9.59 -13.63 -12.54
CA ASP A 134 9.20 -12.79 -11.39
C ASP A 134 8.31 -11.62 -11.85
N ALA A 135 8.66 -10.98 -12.97
CA ALA A 135 7.86 -9.91 -13.57
C ALA A 135 6.46 -10.35 -14.02
N MET A 136 6.26 -11.64 -14.34
CA MET A 136 4.93 -12.19 -14.65
C MET A 136 4.17 -12.62 -13.39
N VAL A 137 4.85 -13.20 -12.40
CA VAL A 137 4.19 -13.69 -11.18
C VAL A 137 3.73 -12.55 -10.28
N VAL A 138 4.54 -11.50 -10.11
CA VAL A 138 4.23 -10.40 -9.18
C VAL A 138 2.88 -9.73 -9.49
N PRO A 139 2.57 -9.31 -10.74
CA PRO A 139 1.27 -8.70 -11.05
C PRO A 139 0.09 -9.64 -10.86
N VAL A 140 0.26 -10.93 -11.15
CA VAL A 140 -0.81 -11.93 -10.97
C VAL A 140 -1.12 -12.13 -9.49
N VAL A 141 -0.08 -12.21 -8.65
CA VAL A 141 -0.24 -12.33 -7.19
C VAL A 141 -0.86 -11.05 -6.62
N ASP A 142 -0.43 -9.87 -7.06
CA ASP A 142 -1.01 -8.59 -6.65
C ASP A 142 -2.51 -8.50 -6.97
N ALA A 143 -2.89 -8.81 -8.22
CA ALA A 143 -4.29 -8.82 -8.64
C ALA A 143 -5.12 -9.83 -7.85
N PHE A 144 -4.60 -11.04 -7.63
CA PHE A 144 -5.26 -12.05 -6.80
C PHE A 144 -5.44 -11.56 -5.35
N THR A 145 -4.42 -10.94 -4.78
CA THR A 145 -4.45 -10.43 -3.40
C THR A 145 -5.43 -9.27 -3.24
N SER A 146 -5.51 -8.39 -4.23
CA SER A 146 -6.49 -7.32 -4.30
C SER A 146 -7.93 -7.87 -4.38
N LEU A 147 -8.18 -8.87 -5.22
CA LEU A 147 -9.48 -9.55 -5.27
C LEU A 147 -9.83 -10.29 -3.97
N PHE A 148 -8.85 -10.98 -3.40
CA PHE A 148 -8.99 -11.73 -2.15
C PHE A 148 -9.31 -10.81 -0.97
N SER A 149 -8.54 -9.73 -0.81
CA SER A 149 -8.79 -8.70 0.21
C SER A 149 -10.15 -8.03 -0.01
N GLY A 150 -10.53 -7.74 -1.26
CA GLY A 150 -11.87 -7.29 -1.63
C GLY A 150 -12.97 -8.20 -1.10
N CYS A 151 -12.82 -9.53 -1.23
CA CYS A 151 -13.78 -10.48 -0.65
C CYS A 151 -13.90 -10.32 0.87
N VAL A 152 -12.77 -10.22 1.60
CA VAL A 152 -12.76 -9.99 3.06
C VAL A 152 -13.50 -8.71 3.43
N ILE A 153 -13.28 -7.64 2.65
CA ILE A 153 -13.91 -6.35 2.89
C ILE A 153 -15.41 -6.45 2.67
N PHE A 154 -15.84 -6.95 1.51
CA PHE A 154 -17.25 -6.95 1.13
C PHE A 154 -18.12 -7.92 1.94
N VAL A 155 -17.61 -9.09 2.37
CA VAL A 155 -18.38 -9.96 3.30
C VAL A 155 -18.68 -9.24 4.62
N THR A 156 -17.73 -8.46 5.12
CA THR A 156 -17.88 -7.69 6.37
C THR A 156 -18.88 -6.54 6.18
N LEU A 157 -18.83 -5.84 5.05
CA LEU A 157 -19.79 -4.79 4.71
C LEU A 157 -21.21 -5.34 4.53
N GLY A 158 -21.36 -6.51 3.90
CA GLY A 158 -22.65 -7.20 3.77
C GLY A 158 -23.26 -7.59 5.11
N TYR A 159 -22.43 -8.08 6.03
CA TYR A 159 -22.84 -8.33 7.41
C TYR A 159 -23.31 -7.08 8.13
N MET A 160 -22.57 -5.97 8.03
CA MET A 160 -22.98 -4.70 8.63
C MET A 160 -24.29 -4.17 8.05
N ALA A 161 -24.43 -4.20 6.71
CA ALA A 161 -25.66 -3.77 6.04
C ALA A 161 -26.87 -4.56 6.54
N THR A 162 -26.71 -5.87 6.72
CA THR A 162 -27.79 -6.75 7.21
C THR A 162 -28.10 -6.52 8.68
N THR A 163 -27.08 -6.45 9.53
CA THR A 163 -27.24 -6.30 10.99
C THR A 163 -27.86 -4.96 11.37
N PHE A 164 -27.46 -3.88 10.70
CA PHE A 164 -27.98 -2.54 10.96
C PHE A 164 -29.17 -2.16 10.07
N ASN A 165 -29.64 -3.08 9.23
CA ASN A 165 -30.72 -2.87 8.27
C ASN A 165 -30.49 -1.60 7.40
N LEU A 166 -29.27 -1.47 6.89
CA LEU A 166 -28.83 -0.37 6.04
C LEU A 166 -28.66 -0.84 4.60
N ASP A 167 -28.87 0.07 3.67
CA ASP A 167 -28.48 -0.15 2.28
C ASP A 167 -26.96 -0.28 2.18
N ILE A 168 -26.47 -1.34 1.54
CA ILE A 168 -25.05 -1.60 1.34
C ILE A 168 -24.34 -0.44 0.63
N HIS A 169 -25.02 0.27 -0.27
CA HIS A 169 -24.50 1.48 -0.92
C HIS A 169 -24.18 2.61 0.06
N LYS A 170 -24.81 2.66 1.24
CA LYS A 170 -24.58 3.67 2.27
C LYS A 170 -23.49 3.27 3.27
N VAL A 171 -23.13 1.98 3.33
CA VAL A 171 -22.10 1.46 4.23
C VAL A 171 -20.72 1.49 3.56
N VAL A 172 -20.67 1.41 2.23
CA VAL A 172 -19.48 1.65 1.42
C VAL A 172 -19.21 3.16 1.42
N ALA A 173 -18.40 3.64 2.37
CA ALA A 173 -17.83 4.99 2.33
C ALA A 173 -16.58 5.01 1.44
N ASP A 174 -16.16 6.16 0.91
CA ASP A 174 -14.88 6.24 0.19
C ASP A 174 -13.70 6.50 1.13
N GLY A 175 -12.53 5.97 0.75
CA GLY A 175 -11.24 6.27 1.37
C GLY A 175 -10.99 5.58 2.73
N PRO A 176 -10.08 6.12 3.56
CA PRO A 176 -9.62 5.47 4.79
C PRO A 176 -10.73 5.28 5.84
N GLY A 177 -11.86 5.97 5.68
CA GLY A 177 -13.02 5.84 6.55
C GLY A 177 -13.60 4.43 6.61
N ILE A 178 -13.50 3.64 5.54
CA ILE A 178 -13.92 2.23 5.57
C ILE A 178 -13.12 1.49 6.65
N ALA A 179 -11.80 1.48 6.51
CA ALA A 179 -10.92 0.69 7.38
C ALA A 179 -10.92 1.20 8.84
N PHE A 180 -11.05 2.50 9.07
CA PHE A 180 -10.89 3.09 10.41
C PHE A 180 -12.20 3.48 11.11
N MET A 181 -13.35 3.37 10.45
CA MET A 181 -14.66 3.62 11.09
C MET A 181 -15.62 2.45 10.91
N VAL A 182 -15.76 1.95 9.68
CA VAL A 182 -16.75 0.92 9.35
C VAL A 182 -16.29 -0.44 9.88
N PHE A 183 -15.04 -0.83 9.64
CA PHE A 183 -14.50 -2.12 10.09
C PHE A 183 -14.48 -2.29 11.61
N PRO A 184 -13.92 -1.36 12.41
CA PRO A 184 -13.85 -1.52 13.86
C PRO A 184 -15.24 -1.66 14.48
N GLU A 185 -16.24 -0.98 13.91
CA GLU A 185 -17.64 -1.13 14.30
C GLU A 185 -18.21 -2.50 13.94
N ALA A 186 -17.93 -3.03 12.74
CA ALA A 186 -18.30 -4.40 12.40
C ALA A 186 -17.72 -5.40 13.40
N LEU A 187 -16.43 -5.27 13.71
CA LEU A 187 -15.69 -6.18 14.57
C LEU A 187 -16.10 -6.04 16.04
N SER A 188 -16.59 -4.88 16.47
CA SER A 188 -17.09 -4.64 17.84
C SER A 188 -18.34 -5.46 18.18
N THR A 189 -19.12 -5.82 17.16
CA THR A 189 -20.34 -6.65 17.31
C THR A 189 -20.06 -8.14 17.39
N LEU A 190 -18.84 -8.58 17.05
CA LEU A 190 -18.47 -10.01 17.06
C LEU A 190 -18.16 -10.49 18.48
N PRO A 191 -18.33 -11.80 18.77
CA PRO A 191 -17.85 -12.36 20.03
C PRO A 191 -16.32 -12.22 20.10
N TRP A 192 -15.81 -11.84 21.27
CA TRP A 192 -14.40 -11.53 21.50
C TRP A 192 -13.85 -10.40 20.60
N PRO A 193 -14.46 -9.19 20.62
CA PRO A 193 -14.08 -8.08 19.74
C PRO A 193 -12.60 -7.72 19.72
N GLN A 194 -11.92 -7.93 20.87
CA GLN A 194 -10.52 -7.59 21.04
C GLN A 194 -9.63 -8.41 20.09
N VAL A 195 -9.95 -9.69 19.88
CA VAL A 195 -9.17 -10.58 19.01
C VAL A 195 -9.27 -10.12 17.56
N TRP A 196 -10.49 -9.91 17.08
CA TRP A 196 -10.75 -9.51 15.70
C TRP A 196 -10.16 -8.14 15.37
N SER A 197 -10.37 -7.16 16.25
CA SER A 197 -9.82 -5.81 16.06
C SER A 197 -8.29 -5.83 16.06
N THR A 198 -7.67 -6.60 16.96
CA THR A 198 -6.21 -6.74 17.00
C THR A 198 -5.68 -7.36 15.71
N LEU A 199 -6.29 -8.45 15.22
CA LEU A 199 -5.89 -9.10 13.98
C LEU A 199 -6.01 -8.15 12.78
N PHE A 200 -7.11 -7.41 12.68
CA PHE A 200 -7.34 -6.46 11.59
C PHE A 200 -6.31 -5.32 11.60
N PHE A 201 -6.14 -4.62 12.72
CA PHE A 201 -5.18 -3.51 12.80
C PHE A 201 -3.73 -3.96 12.74
N LEU A 202 -3.41 -5.15 13.25
CA LEU A 202 -2.08 -5.75 13.08
C LEU A 202 -1.81 -6.07 11.61
N THR A 203 -2.81 -6.56 10.87
CA THR A 203 -2.70 -6.78 9.41
C THR A 203 -2.39 -5.46 8.71
N LEU A 204 -3.16 -4.40 8.99
CA LEU A 204 -2.93 -3.08 8.40
C LEU A 204 -1.54 -2.54 8.73
N LEU A 205 -1.08 -2.72 9.97
CA LEU A 205 0.25 -2.30 10.39
C LEU A 205 1.34 -3.08 9.65
N VAL A 206 1.22 -4.41 9.54
CA VAL A 206 2.21 -5.26 8.85
C VAL A 206 2.30 -4.91 7.37
N VAL A 207 1.17 -4.75 6.68
CA VAL A 207 1.13 -4.35 5.25
C VAL A 207 1.78 -2.98 5.04
N GLY A 208 1.49 -2.01 5.93
CA GLY A 208 2.11 -0.69 5.89
C GLY A 208 3.62 -0.73 6.17
N LEU A 209 4.06 -1.52 7.16
CA LEU A 209 5.47 -1.68 7.49
C LEU A 209 6.26 -2.32 6.35
N ASP A 210 5.71 -3.36 5.70
CA ASP A 210 6.36 -4.06 4.60
C ASP A 210 6.69 -3.10 3.44
N THR A 211 5.69 -2.32 3.02
CA THR A 211 5.86 -1.29 1.98
C THR A 211 6.91 -0.25 2.38
N ARG A 212 6.89 0.22 3.63
CA ARG A 212 7.81 1.26 4.13
C ARG A 212 9.24 0.77 4.29
N ILE A 213 9.45 -0.53 4.56
CA ILE A 213 10.78 -1.15 4.60
C ILE A 213 11.45 -1.00 3.23
N VAL A 214 10.74 -1.33 2.14
CA VAL A 214 11.28 -1.23 0.78
C VAL A 214 11.57 0.22 0.41
N MET A 215 10.68 1.16 0.73
CA MET A 215 10.93 2.59 0.47
C MET A 215 12.21 3.12 1.15
N ILE A 216 12.49 2.70 2.39
CA ILE A 216 13.74 3.08 3.07
C ILE A 216 14.96 2.43 2.41
N GLN A 217 14.83 1.19 1.93
CA GLN A 217 15.89 0.54 1.15
C GLN A 217 16.15 1.27 -0.16
N VAL A 218 15.14 1.80 -0.83
CA VAL A 218 15.31 2.61 -2.05
C VAL A 218 16.15 3.84 -1.77
N LEU A 219 15.80 4.60 -0.74
CA LEU A 219 16.55 5.80 -0.36
C LEU A 219 17.99 5.45 0.05
N THR A 220 18.15 4.37 0.82
CA THR A 220 19.48 3.92 1.29
C THR A 220 20.33 3.40 0.13
N GLY A 221 19.75 2.65 -0.79
CA GLY A 221 20.41 2.10 -1.97
C GLY A 221 20.83 3.22 -2.94
N SER A 222 19.92 4.14 -3.24
CA SER A 222 20.18 5.29 -4.11
C SER A 222 21.30 6.18 -3.57
N LEU A 223 21.33 6.47 -2.26
CA LEU A 223 22.45 7.19 -1.65
C LEU A 223 23.75 6.37 -1.67
N GLY A 224 23.64 5.05 -1.48
CA GLY A 224 24.75 4.11 -1.59
C GLY A 224 25.40 4.10 -2.97
N ASP A 225 24.63 4.31 -4.03
CA ASP A 225 25.12 4.37 -5.42
C ASP A 225 25.82 5.69 -5.74
N ILE A 226 25.38 6.81 -5.12
CA ILE A 226 26.04 8.12 -5.29
C ILE A 226 27.42 8.16 -4.63
N ASN A 227 27.53 7.71 -3.38
CA ASN A 227 28.82 7.65 -2.67
C ASN A 227 28.93 6.38 -1.82
N PRO A 228 29.50 5.30 -2.39
CA PRO A 228 29.61 4.01 -1.71
C PRO A 228 30.43 4.07 -0.42
N HIS A 229 31.51 4.86 -0.39
CA HIS A 229 32.40 4.92 0.77
C HIS A 229 31.70 5.54 2.00
N LEU A 230 30.89 6.58 1.78
CA LEU A 230 30.20 7.28 2.85
C LEU A 230 28.93 6.55 3.30
N PHE A 231 28.08 6.15 2.35
CA PHE A 231 26.72 5.68 2.67
C PHE A 231 26.62 4.16 2.80
N ARG A 232 27.28 3.40 1.91
CA ARG A 232 27.21 1.92 1.92
C ARG A 232 27.96 1.31 3.10
N SER A 233 29.12 1.85 3.48
CA SER A 233 29.88 1.34 4.63
C SER A 233 29.21 1.63 5.99
N LYS A 234 28.32 2.63 6.03
CA LYS A 234 27.60 3.08 7.23
C LYS A 234 26.08 2.89 7.12
N VAL A 235 25.64 1.81 6.47
CA VAL A 235 24.22 1.54 6.15
C VAL A 235 23.26 1.71 7.34
N ALA A 236 23.71 1.36 8.56
CA ALA A 236 22.90 1.55 9.77
C ALA A 236 22.67 3.04 10.08
N TRP A 237 23.72 3.86 10.00
CA TRP A 237 23.63 5.30 10.24
C TRP A 237 22.84 6.02 9.15
N THR A 238 23.01 5.62 7.89
CA THR A 238 22.23 6.18 6.79
C THR A 238 20.76 5.85 6.92
N SER A 239 20.43 4.60 7.26
CA SER A 239 19.05 4.17 7.50
C SER A 239 18.44 4.92 8.69
N ALA A 240 19.20 5.11 9.78
CA ALA A 240 18.74 5.89 10.93
C ALA A 240 18.44 7.35 10.56
N ALA A 241 19.33 7.98 9.78
CA ALA A 241 19.13 9.35 9.31
C ALA A 241 17.89 9.46 8.41
N ILE A 242 17.70 8.53 7.47
CA ILE A 242 16.50 8.48 6.62
C ILE A 242 15.24 8.30 7.47
N CYS A 243 15.24 7.35 8.41
CA CYS A 243 14.10 7.13 9.32
C CYS A 243 13.76 8.41 10.08
N LEU A 244 14.77 9.10 10.63
CA LEU A 244 14.59 10.37 11.35
C LEU A 244 14.01 11.46 10.44
N VAL A 245 14.52 11.62 9.22
CA VAL A 245 13.98 12.58 8.25
C VAL A 245 12.52 12.26 7.93
N THR A 246 12.21 10.99 7.65
CA THR A 246 10.82 10.57 7.36
C THR A 246 9.89 10.72 8.56
N PHE A 247 10.39 10.56 9.79
CA PHE A 247 9.64 10.82 11.01
C PHE A 247 9.28 12.30 11.13
N VAL A 248 10.24 13.20 10.90
CA VAL A 248 10.02 14.66 10.93
C VAL A 248 9.04 15.10 9.84
N LEU A 249 9.20 14.58 8.61
CA LEU A 249 8.26 14.82 7.52
C LEU A 249 6.86 14.22 7.78
N GLY A 250 6.76 13.25 8.68
CA GLY A 250 5.51 12.65 9.13
C GLY A 250 4.72 13.48 10.16
N ILE A 251 5.35 14.47 10.80
CA ILE A 251 4.73 15.28 11.87
C ILE A 251 3.48 16.04 11.41
N PRO A 252 3.43 16.67 10.21
CA PRO A 252 2.21 17.35 9.73
C PRO A 252 0.98 16.44 9.67
N PHE A 253 1.16 15.16 9.38
CA PHE A 253 0.07 14.18 9.35
C PHE A 253 -0.43 13.79 10.75
N CYS A 254 0.35 14.09 11.80
CA CYS A 254 -0.01 13.84 13.20
C CYS A 254 -0.77 15.03 13.83
N CYS A 255 -0.96 16.14 13.11
CA CYS A 255 -1.78 17.27 13.55
C CYS A 255 -3.27 16.94 13.45
N GLN A 256 -4.11 17.72 14.14
CA GLN A 256 -5.57 17.62 14.05
C GLN A 256 -6.09 17.78 12.60
N GLY A 257 -5.46 18.67 11.82
CA GLY A 257 -5.73 18.82 10.39
C GLY A 257 -5.00 17.83 9.48
N GLY A 258 -4.30 16.84 10.03
CA GLY A 258 -3.41 15.94 9.29
C GLY A 258 -4.12 15.09 8.21
N MET A 259 -5.40 14.77 8.41
CA MET A 259 -6.20 14.05 7.40
C MET A 259 -6.37 14.88 6.11
N TYR A 260 -6.48 16.20 6.21
CA TYR A 260 -6.57 17.07 5.04
C TYR A 260 -5.25 17.10 4.26
N VAL A 261 -4.12 17.14 4.98
CA VAL A 261 -2.78 17.04 4.38
C VAL A 261 -2.63 15.70 3.67
N LEU A 262 -3.07 14.61 4.31
CA LEU A 262 -3.04 13.27 3.73
C LEU A 262 -3.82 13.21 2.41
N GLN A 263 -5.05 13.73 2.38
CA GLN A 263 -5.87 13.76 1.16
C GLN A 263 -5.25 14.62 0.04
N LEU A 264 -4.66 15.77 0.38
CA LEU A 264 -3.98 16.62 -0.60
C LEU A 264 -2.75 15.94 -1.20
N VAL A 265 -1.92 15.31 -0.35
CA VAL A 265 -0.73 14.59 -0.79
C VAL A 265 -1.11 13.38 -1.64
N ASP A 266 -2.13 12.63 -1.24
CA ASP A 266 -2.63 11.45 -1.96
C ASP A 266 -3.13 11.81 -3.38
N TRP A 267 -3.90 12.90 -3.49
CA TRP A 267 -4.41 13.34 -4.79
C TRP A 267 -3.32 13.95 -5.69
N TYR A 268 -2.55 14.91 -5.19
CA TYR A 268 -1.61 15.65 -6.05
C TYR A 268 -0.27 14.98 -6.23
N ILE A 269 0.30 14.38 -5.17
CA ILE A 269 1.64 13.80 -5.21
C ILE A 269 1.56 12.34 -5.60
N ALA A 270 0.78 11.54 -4.86
CA ALA A 270 0.70 10.12 -5.18
C ALA A 270 0.03 9.93 -6.55
N SER A 271 -1.15 10.52 -6.77
CA SER A 271 -1.90 10.23 -8.00
C SER A 271 -1.34 10.92 -9.26
N VAL A 272 -1.26 12.25 -9.27
CA VAL A 272 -0.89 12.99 -10.50
C VAL A 272 0.60 12.88 -10.83
N ALA A 273 1.49 13.03 -9.85
CA ALA A 273 2.93 13.05 -10.12
C ALA A 273 3.49 11.69 -10.53
N LEU A 274 3.02 10.59 -9.92
CA LEU A 274 3.50 9.25 -10.28
C LEU A 274 3.13 8.88 -11.71
N LEU A 275 1.91 9.20 -12.16
CA LEU A 275 1.49 8.96 -13.54
C LEU A 275 2.40 9.69 -14.55
N LEU A 276 2.78 10.94 -14.24
CA LEU A 276 3.72 11.70 -15.07
C LEU A 276 5.11 11.04 -15.09
N ILE A 277 5.61 10.59 -13.94
CA ILE A 277 6.91 9.91 -13.83
C ILE A 277 6.91 8.61 -14.65
N VAL A 278 5.88 7.77 -14.50
CA VAL A 278 5.73 6.52 -15.27
C VAL A 278 5.70 6.81 -16.76
N PHE A 279 4.96 7.84 -17.19
CA PHE A 279 4.89 8.22 -18.60
C PHE A 279 6.26 8.66 -19.14
N LEU A 280 6.98 9.50 -18.40
CA LEU A 280 8.31 9.97 -18.80
C LEU A 280 9.34 8.84 -18.82
N GLU A 281 9.38 8.00 -17.79
CA GLU A 281 10.30 6.87 -17.69
C GLU A 281 10.07 5.86 -18.81
N SER A 282 8.80 5.50 -19.05
CA SER A 282 8.42 4.59 -20.15
C SER A 282 8.79 5.18 -21.52
N SER A 283 8.59 6.47 -21.72
CA SER A 283 8.93 7.16 -22.98
C SER A 283 10.45 7.17 -23.21
N VAL A 284 11.24 7.50 -22.19
CA VAL A 284 12.70 7.49 -22.26
C VAL A 284 13.23 6.10 -22.54
N LEU A 285 12.73 5.07 -21.84
CA LEU A 285 13.17 3.70 -22.07
C LEU A 285 12.81 3.21 -23.47
N ALA A 286 11.57 3.44 -23.92
CA ALA A 286 11.10 2.95 -25.21
C ALA A 286 11.77 3.64 -26.41
N TRP A 287 12.04 4.96 -26.33
CA TRP A 287 12.46 5.75 -27.49
C TRP A 287 13.92 6.19 -27.46
N ILE A 288 14.49 6.40 -26.28
CA ILE A 288 15.88 6.83 -26.14
C ILE A 288 16.73 5.59 -25.90
N TYR A 289 16.45 4.83 -24.83
CA TYR A 289 17.31 3.72 -24.46
C TYR A 289 17.33 2.60 -25.50
N VAL A 290 16.17 2.16 -26.02
CA VAL A 290 16.12 1.10 -27.06
C VAL A 290 16.80 1.52 -28.38
N VAL A 291 16.85 2.82 -28.68
CA VAL A 291 17.51 3.33 -29.90
C VAL A 291 19.03 3.42 -29.73
N TYR A 292 19.53 3.71 -28.52
CA TYR A 292 20.97 3.90 -28.26
C TYR A 292 21.67 2.67 -27.66
N ALA A 293 20.97 1.86 -26.87
CA ALA A 293 21.50 0.62 -26.29
C ALA A 293 21.27 -0.54 -27.28
N SER A 294 22.34 -1.24 -27.62
CA SER A 294 22.26 -2.37 -28.54
C SER A 294 21.38 -3.45 -27.92
N LEU A 295 20.33 -3.91 -28.62
CA LEU A 295 19.45 -5.02 -28.23
C LEU A 295 20.21 -6.25 -27.68
N SER A 296 21.48 -6.42 -28.07
CA SER A 296 22.42 -7.42 -27.54
C SER A 296 22.60 -7.42 -26.02
N GLU A 297 22.46 -6.29 -25.33
CA GLU A 297 22.54 -6.24 -23.85
C GLU A 297 21.29 -6.85 -23.21
N LEU A 298 20.12 -6.66 -23.82
CA LEU A 298 18.87 -7.26 -23.36
C LEU A 298 18.82 -8.78 -23.60
N TYR A 299 19.43 -9.26 -24.69
CA TYR A 299 19.57 -10.70 -24.98
C TYR A 299 20.49 -11.46 -24.00
N GLN A 300 21.30 -10.75 -23.20
CA GLN A 300 22.15 -11.40 -22.18
C GLN A 300 21.35 -11.84 -20.93
N PHE A 301 20.13 -11.32 -20.75
CA PHE A 301 19.29 -11.71 -19.62
C PHE A 301 18.51 -13.00 -19.94
N PRO A 302 18.71 -14.09 -19.17
CA PRO A 302 18.09 -15.37 -19.46
C PRO A 302 16.56 -15.30 -19.34
N GLY A 303 15.85 -15.77 -20.37
CA GLY A 303 14.39 -15.86 -20.40
C GLY A 303 13.67 -14.69 -21.11
N VAL A 304 14.39 -13.66 -21.56
CA VAL A 304 13.81 -12.55 -22.32
C VAL A 304 13.98 -12.83 -23.82
N THR A 305 12.94 -13.37 -24.45
CA THR A 305 12.82 -13.38 -25.92
C THR A 305 11.76 -12.37 -26.28
N PHE A 306 12.15 -11.22 -26.85
CA PHE A 306 11.18 -10.23 -27.31
C PHE A 306 10.53 -10.74 -28.60
N PRO A 307 9.22 -11.09 -28.61
CA PRO A 307 8.58 -11.64 -29.80
C PRO A 307 8.32 -10.58 -30.88
N LEU A 308 8.41 -9.29 -30.53
CA LEU A 308 7.87 -8.16 -31.31
C LEU A 308 8.90 -7.37 -32.12
N LEU A 309 10.17 -7.79 -32.19
CA LEU A 309 11.24 -7.04 -32.87
C LEU A 309 11.89 -7.80 -34.04
N ASN A 310 11.18 -8.78 -34.62
CA ASN A 310 11.54 -9.41 -35.91
C ASN A 310 10.89 -8.68 -37.12
N LEU A 311 10.78 -7.35 -37.06
CA LEU A 311 10.34 -6.50 -38.17
C LEU A 311 11.41 -5.46 -38.49
#